data_AF-A0A6I7YRY8-F1
#
_entry.id   AF-A0A6I7YRY8-F1
#
_cell.length_a   1.000
_cell.length_b   1.000
_cell.length_c   1.000
_cell.angle_alpha   90.00
_cell.angle_beta   90.00
_cell.angle_gamma   90.00
#
_symmetry.space_group_name_H-M   'P 1'
#
loop_
_entity.id
_entity.type
_entity.pdbx_description
1 polymer ?
#
loop_
_entity_poly.entity_id
_entity_poly.type
_entity_poly.pdbx_seq_one_letter_code
_entity_poly.pdbx_strand_id
1 'polypeptide(L)'
;MEEPGFTVLVTESGAGGHRALQAVKAVTGLSLWRSKLLLGSTPAEVVEEVPLDTAVVAARRLREAGVPAAVRCTWCDRMLPRDETPLDDQGPCVSRYWPTAHCRANSLSSCDCEFCSTYGPVGLTL
;
A
#
# COMPACT_ATOMS: atom_id res chain seq x y z
N MET A 1 8.90 -0.76 -18.87
CA MET A 1 8.18 0.22 -18.05
C MET A 1 8.51 -0.12 -16.60
N GLU A 2 9.02 0.83 -15.84
CA GLU A 2 9.32 0.64 -14.41
C GLU A 2 8.00 0.58 -13.63
N GLU A 3 7.91 -0.29 -12.63
CA GLU A 3 6.71 -0.39 -11.76
C GLU A 3 6.89 0.47 -10.51
N PRO A 4 5.83 1.12 -10.00
CA PRO A 4 5.93 1.88 -8.77
C PRO A 4 6.30 0.98 -7.59
N GLY A 5 7.17 1.49 -6.73
CA GLY A 5 7.38 0.92 -5.40
C GLY A 5 6.19 1.22 -4.48
N PHE A 6 6.04 0.38 -3.47
CA PHE A 6 5.03 0.54 -2.44
C PHE A 6 5.65 0.38 -1.05
N THR A 7 5.21 1.24 -0.13
CA THR A 7 5.68 1.29 1.26
C THR A 7 4.54 0.90 2.20
N VAL A 8 4.79 0.03 3.18
CA VAL A 8 3.82 -0.35 4.20
C VAL A 8 4.02 0.51 5.44
N LEU A 9 2.99 1.25 5.81
CA LEU A 9 2.94 2.12 6.98
C LEU A 9 2.10 1.48 8.08
N VAL A 10 2.61 1.51 9.32
CA VAL A 10 1.79 1.31 10.52
C VAL A 10 1.29 2.68 10.95
N THR A 11 -0.02 2.89 10.84
CA THR A 11 -0.64 4.21 11.00
C THR A 11 -0.92 4.55 12.46
N GLU A 12 -1.06 3.55 13.31
CA GLU A 12 -1.42 3.70 14.71
C GLU A 12 -0.65 2.70 15.56
N SER A 13 -0.37 3.09 16.82
CA SER A 13 0.12 2.19 17.85
C SER A 13 -0.97 1.15 18.13
N GLY A 14 -0.96 0.04 17.40
CA GLY A 14 -1.88 -1.08 17.64
C GLY A 14 -1.73 -1.59 19.08
N ALA A 15 -2.73 -2.31 19.58
CA ALA A 15 -2.66 -2.95 20.89
C ALA A 15 -1.44 -3.90 20.91
N GLY A 16 -0.32 -3.41 21.45
CA GLY A 16 1.03 -3.93 21.29
C GLY A 16 1.28 -5.24 22.03
N GLY A 17 0.53 -6.27 21.71
CA GLY A 17 0.69 -7.62 22.23
C GLY A 17 1.80 -8.40 21.51
N HIS A 18 2.10 -9.58 22.01
CA HIS A 18 3.12 -10.48 21.45
C HIS A 18 2.90 -10.78 19.95
N ARG A 19 1.64 -10.92 19.51
CA ARG A 19 1.28 -11.17 18.11
C ARG A 19 1.70 -10.03 17.17
N ALA A 20 1.52 -8.78 17.57
CA ALA A 20 1.94 -7.60 16.80
C ALA A 20 3.46 -7.58 16.60
N LEU A 21 4.22 -7.85 17.67
CA LEU A 21 5.69 -7.91 17.60
C LEU A 21 6.20 -9.01 16.68
N GLN A 22 5.58 -10.19 16.74
CA GLN A 22 5.93 -11.32 15.86
C GLN A 22 5.60 -11.00 14.40
N ALA A 23 4.47 -10.36 14.13
CA ALA A 23 4.08 -9.96 12.78
C ALA A 23 5.06 -8.93 12.19
N VAL A 24 5.40 -7.87 12.94
CA VAL A 24 6.39 -6.88 12.49
C VAL A 24 7.75 -7.53 12.28
N LYS A 25 8.20 -8.39 13.19
CA LYS A 25 9.45 -9.15 13.00
C LYS A 25 9.41 -10.02 11.73
N ALA A 26 8.32 -10.72 11.47
CA ALA A 26 8.20 -11.60 10.31
C ALA A 26 8.19 -10.82 8.98
N VAL A 27 7.60 -9.62 8.99
CA VAL A 27 7.53 -8.75 7.80
C VAL A 27 8.84 -8.00 7.55
N THR A 28 9.52 -7.54 8.60
CA THR A 28 10.72 -6.68 8.51
C THR A 28 12.05 -7.42 8.64
N GLY A 29 12.04 -8.64 9.19
CA GLY A 29 13.25 -9.34 9.63
C GLY A 29 13.90 -8.76 10.90
N LEU A 30 13.35 -7.71 11.51
CA LEU A 30 13.94 -7.05 12.68
C LEU A 30 14.00 -7.95 13.93
N SER A 31 14.80 -7.54 14.90
CA SER A 31 14.76 -8.12 16.25
C SER A 31 13.47 -7.70 16.97
N LEU A 32 13.01 -8.49 17.95
CA LEU A 32 11.81 -8.15 18.73
C LEU A 32 11.91 -6.77 19.40
N TRP A 33 13.12 -6.39 19.85
CA TRP A 33 13.37 -5.06 20.42
C TRP A 33 13.16 -3.95 19.38
N ARG A 34 13.75 -4.09 18.17
CA ARG A 34 13.56 -3.10 17.10
C ARG A 34 12.11 -3.05 16.62
N SER A 35 11.42 -4.20 16.53
CA SER A 35 9.98 -4.24 16.23
C SER A 35 9.15 -3.50 17.28
N LYS A 36 9.52 -3.60 18.57
CA LYS A 36 8.85 -2.85 19.64
C LYS A 36 9.06 -1.35 19.52
N LEU A 37 10.30 -0.92 19.21
CA LEU A 37 10.60 0.49 18.98
C LEU A 37 9.79 1.04 17.80
N LEU A 38 9.73 0.30 16.69
CA LEU A 38 8.97 0.67 15.50
C LEU A 38 7.48 0.85 15.80
N LEU A 39 6.87 -0.08 16.55
CA LEU A 39 5.46 0.02 16.95
C LEU A 39 5.19 1.17 17.93
N GLY A 40 6.21 1.67 18.63
CA GLY A 40 6.09 2.83 19.51
C GLY A 40 6.32 4.17 18.80
N SER A 41 6.80 4.17 17.56
CA SER A 41 7.12 5.37 16.78
C SER A 41 6.12 5.64 15.66
N THR A 42 4.84 5.30 15.86
CA THR A 42 3.82 5.44 14.83
C THR A 42 3.48 6.91 14.54
N PRO A 43 3.27 7.32 13.28
CA PRO A 43 3.29 6.48 12.07
C PRO A 43 4.72 6.04 11.67
N ALA A 44 4.88 4.77 11.28
CA ALA A 44 6.18 4.18 10.97
C ALA A 44 6.16 3.34 9.70
N GLU A 45 7.23 3.43 8.91
CA GLU A 45 7.46 2.61 7.72
C GLU A 45 8.02 1.25 8.13
N VAL A 46 7.41 0.18 7.63
CA VAL A 46 7.73 -1.21 7.97
C VAL A 46 8.39 -1.92 6.81
N VAL A 47 7.96 -1.61 5.59
CA VAL A 47 8.55 -2.12 4.35
C VAL A 47 8.58 -0.96 3.38
N GLU A 48 9.69 -0.76 2.69
CA GLU A 48 9.88 0.37 1.76
C GLU A 48 10.17 -0.17 0.35
N GLU A 49 9.62 0.52 -0.66
CA GLU A 49 9.92 0.30 -2.09
C GLU A 49 9.81 -1.16 -2.58
N VAL A 50 8.78 -1.88 -2.15
CA VAL A 50 8.52 -3.25 -2.64
C VAL A 50 7.42 -3.28 -3.71
N PRO A 51 7.35 -4.33 -4.56
CA PRO A 51 6.23 -4.53 -5.46
C PRO A 51 4.88 -4.59 -4.72
N LEU A 52 3.81 -4.18 -5.41
CA LEU A 52 2.45 -4.07 -4.84
C LEU A 52 2.01 -5.34 -4.10
N ASP A 53 2.13 -6.50 -4.73
CA ASP A 53 1.68 -7.77 -4.16
C ASP A 53 2.40 -8.06 -2.84
N THR A 54 3.69 -7.72 -2.75
CA THR A 54 4.48 -7.88 -1.53
C THR A 54 3.99 -6.91 -0.45
N ALA A 55 3.76 -5.65 -0.79
CA ALA A 55 3.24 -4.66 0.15
C ALA A 55 1.84 -5.02 0.66
N VAL A 56 0.94 -5.49 -0.20
CA VAL A 56 -0.42 -5.91 0.15
C VAL A 56 -0.39 -7.13 1.08
N VAL A 57 0.42 -8.14 0.77
CA VAL A 57 0.60 -9.33 1.63
C VAL A 57 1.17 -8.94 2.99
N ALA A 58 2.18 -8.06 3.03
CA ALA A 58 2.76 -7.57 4.28
C ALA A 58 1.73 -6.79 5.12
N ALA A 59 1.01 -5.84 4.52
CA ALA A 59 0.00 -5.06 5.20
C ALA A 59 -1.16 -5.94 5.71
N ARG A 60 -1.59 -6.94 4.93
CA ARG A 60 -2.60 -7.92 5.36
C ARG A 60 -2.15 -8.70 6.59
N ARG A 61 -0.92 -9.24 6.59
CA ARG A 61 -0.37 -9.98 7.75
C ARG A 61 -0.31 -9.12 9.01
N LEU A 62 0.04 -7.84 8.88
CA LEU A 62 0.02 -6.89 10.00
C LEU A 62 -1.40 -6.67 10.51
N ARG A 63 -2.37 -6.44 9.61
CA ARG A 63 -3.78 -6.25 9.97
C ARG A 63 -4.39 -7.47 10.67
N GLU A 64 -4.11 -8.68 10.18
CA GLU A 64 -4.53 -9.95 10.81
C GLU A 64 -3.96 -10.12 12.23
N ALA A 65 -2.80 -9.52 12.51
CA ALA A 65 -2.19 -9.48 13.84
C ALA A 65 -2.69 -8.32 14.73
N GLY A 66 -3.69 -7.56 14.27
CA GLY A 66 -4.24 -6.41 14.99
C GLY A 66 -3.38 -5.14 14.89
N VAL A 67 -2.44 -5.08 13.94
CA VAL A 67 -1.61 -3.89 13.68
C VAL A 67 -2.25 -3.08 12.56
N PRO A 68 -2.70 -1.84 12.81
CA PRO A 68 -3.24 -0.97 11.77
C PRO A 68 -2.16 -0.65 10.72
N ALA A 69 -2.25 -1.30 9.56
CA ALA A 69 -1.32 -1.11 8.46
C ALA A 69 -2.03 -0.69 7.16
N ALA A 70 -1.39 0.20 6.43
CA ALA A 70 -1.83 0.68 5.12
C ALA A 70 -0.63 0.76 4.17
N VAL A 71 -0.89 0.78 2.86
CA VAL A 71 0.15 0.74 1.84
C VAL A 71 0.17 2.07 1.10
N ARG A 72 1.33 2.69 0.93
CA ARG A 72 1.55 3.96 0.23
C ARG A 72 2.25 3.71 -1.10
N CYS A 73 1.79 4.30 -2.18
CA CYS A 73 2.54 4.33 -3.45
C CYS A 73 3.67 5.36 -3.36
N THR A 74 4.88 5.01 -3.76
CA THR A 74 6.05 5.91 -3.65
C THR A 74 6.08 7.02 -4.70
N TRP A 75 5.23 6.95 -5.73
CA TRP A 75 5.18 7.98 -6.78
C TRP A 75 4.12 9.05 -6.58
N CYS A 76 3.04 8.75 -5.86
CA CYS A 76 1.95 9.70 -5.62
C CYS A 76 1.61 9.88 -4.15
N ASP A 77 2.34 9.21 -3.26
CA ASP A 77 2.19 9.23 -1.81
C ASP A 77 0.79 8.84 -1.30
N ARG A 78 -0.06 8.27 -2.16
CA ARG A 78 -1.41 7.85 -1.80
C ARG A 78 -1.43 6.52 -1.10
N MET A 79 -2.33 6.44 -0.12
CA MET A 79 -2.65 5.20 0.58
C MET A 79 -3.59 4.36 -0.27
N LEU A 80 -3.29 3.07 -0.44
CA LEU A 80 -4.20 2.11 -1.01
C LEU A 80 -5.35 1.85 -0.03
N PRO A 81 -6.60 1.76 -0.52
CA PRO A 81 -7.73 1.39 0.30
C PRO A 81 -7.53 0.02 0.94
N ARG A 82 -8.00 -0.14 2.18
CA ARG A 82 -7.85 -1.40 2.93
C ARG A 82 -8.66 -2.55 2.34
N ASP A 83 -9.82 -2.25 1.76
CA ASP A 83 -10.85 -3.21 1.36
C ASP A 83 -11.14 -3.15 -0.14
N GLU A 84 -10.11 -2.87 -0.96
CA GLU A 84 -10.21 -2.70 -2.42
C GLU A 84 -11.20 -1.62 -2.88
N THR A 85 -11.78 -0.87 -1.93
CA THR A 85 -12.80 0.13 -2.20
C THR A 85 -12.14 1.37 -2.82
N PRO A 86 -12.51 1.75 -4.05
CA PRO A 86 -12.18 3.04 -4.65
C PRO A 86 -12.08 4.23 -3.66
N LEU A 87 -10.92 4.88 -3.59
CA LEU A 87 -10.80 6.20 -2.95
C LEU A 87 -11.22 7.27 -3.96
N ASP A 88 -12.52 7.46 -4.09
CA ASP A 88 -13.10 8.47 -5.00
C ASP A 88 -12.91 9.92 -4.50
N ASP A 89 -12.37 10.11 -3.29
CA ASP A 89 -12.32 11.40 -2.59
C ASP A 89 -10.99 12.18 -2.73
N GLN A 90 -9.96 11.62 -3.37
CA GLN A 90 -8.59 12.20 -3.37
C GLN A 90 -8.09 12.74 -4.73
N GLY A 91 -8.94 12.79 -5.76
CA GLY A 91 -8.59 13.34 -7.08
C GLY A 91 -7.57 12.50 -7.89
N PRO A 92 -7.07 12.99 -9.05
CA PRO A 92 -6.23 12.20 -9.95
C PRO A 92 -4.78 12.04 -9.45
N CYS A 93 -4.14 10.91 -9.74
CA CYS A 93 -2.77 10.59 -9.30
C CYS A 93 -1.77 11.61 -9.83
N VAL A 94 -0.91 12.14 -8.95
CA VAL A 94 0.10 13.17 -9.30
C VAL A 94 1.39 12.60 -9.91
N SER A 95 1.45 11.29 -10.17
CA SER A 95 2.63 10.66 -10.77
C SER A 95 2.96 11.30 -12.13
N ARG A 96 4.22 11.67 -12.30
CA ARG A 96 4.76 12.18 -13.57
C ARG A 96 5.06 11.08 -14.58
N TYR A 97 5.16 9.84 -14.11
CA TYR A 97 5.62 8.70 -14.88
C TYR A 97 4.49 7.78 -15.34
N TRP A 98 3.29 7.94 -14.76
CA TRP A 98 2.21 7.00 -14.99
C TRP A 98 0.84 7.70 -15.05
N PRO A 99 0.03 7.49 -16.12
CA PRO A 99 -1.32 8.04 -16.19
C PRO A 99 -2.18 7.62 -15.00
N THR A 100 -3.02 8.54 -14.54
CA THR A 100 -3.81 8.39 -13.32
C THR A 100 -4.64 7.10 -13.25
N ALA A 101 -5.27 6.71 -14.35
CA ALA A 101 -6.16 5.55 -14.42
C ALA A 101 -5.47 4.19 -14.23
N HIS A 102 -4.15 4.15 -14.23
CA HIS A 102 -3.42 2.92 -13.95
C HIS A 102 -2.80 2.90 -12.55
N CYS A 103 -2.90 4.00 -11.81
CA CYS A 103 -2.48 4.00 -10.42
C CYS A 103 -3.41 3.08 -9.66
N ARG A 104 -2.88 2.00 -9.09
CA ARG A 104 -3.67 1.04 -8.28
C ARG A 104 -4.25 1.66 -7.01
N ALA A 105 -3.73 2.84 -6.60
CA ALA A 105 -4.30 3.67 -5.52
C ALA A 105 -5.35 4.67 -6.02
N ASN A 106 -5.71 4.60 -7.29
CA ASN A 106 -6.74 5.41 -7.90
C ASN A 106 -7.85 4.48 -8.44
N SER A 107 -9.09 4.95 -8.34
CA SER A 107 -10.28 4.19 -8.73
C SER A 107 -10.74 4.43 -10.16
N LEU A 108 -10.12 5.37 -10.89
CA LEU A 108 -10.55 5.68 -12.25
C LEU A 108 -10.34 4.45 -13.12
N SER A 109 -11.46 3.95 -13.62
CA SER A 109 -11.55 2.75 -14.43
C SER A 109 -11.40 3.04 -15.93
N SER A 110 -11.44 4.32 -16.33
CA SER A 110 -11.24 4.76 -17.72
C SER A 110 -9.94 5.57 -17.88
N CYS A 111 -9.14 5.17 -18.87
CA CYS A 111 -8.00 5.93 -19.40
C CYS A 111 -8.09 5.91 -20.92
N ASP A 112 -7.76 7.02 -21.57
CA ASP A 112 -7.63 7.16 -23.03
C ASP A 112 -6.16 7.24 -23.48
N CYS A 113 -5.21 6.83 -22.63
CA CYS A 113 -3.79 6.81 -23.02
C CYS A 113 -3.50 5.68 -24.02
N GLU A 114 -2.43 5.84 -24.80
CA GLU A 114 -2.02 4.88 -25.85
C GLU A 114 -1.84 3.44 -25.31
N PHE A 115 -1.42 3.30 -24.05
CA PHE A 115 -1.30 1.98 -23.41
C PHE A 115 -2.67 1.36 -23.11
N CYS A 116 -3.63 2.12 -22.58
CA CYS A 116 -4.99 1.63 -22.34
C CYS A 116 -5.78 1.42 -23.63
N SER A 117 -5.58 2.23 -24.67
CA SER A 117 -6.21 1.99 -25.97
C SER A 117 -5.71 0.70 -26.62
N THR A 118 -4.48 0.27 -26.30
CA THR A 118 -3.83 -0.92 -26.87
C THR A 118 -4.01 -2.17 -26.00
N TYR A 119 -4.01 -2.02 -24.66
CA TYR A 119 -3.95 -3.13 -23.70
C TYR A 119 -4.99 -3.05 -22.57
N GLY A 120 -5.85 -2.03 -22.56
CA GLY A 120 -6.88 -1.85 -21.54
C GLY A 120 -7.99 -2.90 -21.63
N PRO A 121 -8.72 -3.17 -20.54
CA PRO A 121 -9.89 -4.05 -20.61
C PRO A 121 -10.91 -3.45 -21.58
N VAL A 122 -11.33 -4.24 -22.58
CA VAL A 122 -12.27 -3.83 -23.65
C VAL A 122 -13.69 -3.55 -23.16
N GLY A 123 -13.97 -3.67 -21.86
CA GLY A 123 -15.28 -3.39 -21.30
C GLY A 123 -15.23 -3.10 -19.81
N LEU A 124 -15.70 -1.90 -19.44
CA LEU A 124 -16.15 -1.60 -18.09
C LEU A 124 -17.58 -2.09 -17.95
N THR A 125 -17.78 -3.29 -17.40
CA THR A 125 -19.09 -3.64 -16.85
C THR A 125 -19.23 -2.94 -15.50
N LEU A 126 -20.15 -1.96 -15.47
CA LEU A 126 -20.69 -1.28 -14.30
C LEU A 126 -21.21 -2.27 -13.26
#